data_AF-A0A6A6DT45-F1
#
_entry.id   AF-A0A6A6DT45-F1
#
_cell.length_a   1.000
_cell.length_b   1.000
_cell.length_c   1.000
_cell.angle_alpha   90.00
_cell.angle_beta   90.00
_cell.angle_gamma   90.00
#
_symmetry.space_group_name_H-M   'P 1'
#
loop_
_entity.id
_entity.type
_entity.pdbx_description
1 polymer ?
#
loop_
_entity_poly.entity_id
_entity_poly.type
_entity_poly.pdbx_seq_one_letter_code
_entity_poly.pdbx_strand_id
1 'polypeptide(L)'
;MVNRTNVPTQRSNSAATDDGGTRKQFAEQIKNYSERPKESHVFSGEHYKPLAQFLEHVPPVHGWRRVTEQDTGFLPLYLHINKAGQEKTQVVAYDAVDNLRSNATLCPPDSQTSHLIILRGWQPREWIRTLGAHCKIDPEFFRRHLEFIDSSSYFDLPALPSSSRNLWRLRVTTICTKQSPLNVDEVRKQRDGDMDGVQNYMNTMRANERIGSSIVRKHAVISETTSIIEQDVSFCVQKRKSGGWTGLIWLDNGRPFDTSRVIPWLDRAKVKFGFYDPYVPIVQHKAKAVLNPPDPDAFEMTQMGQAGNNASTQGPTQASQSACNLPEQYGISLNKDLMRIDALYTFSELFTLALSSENQFLTMIQAEIMAAVKTFQGQEEACIDTLSYCKALLDDHADRLQETIHFLENEEENGWPRASEQADVEIRDRVVKGLLKDYGTNFVRNYAMLQASEKSIYQAKEVSRISLLAYFFLPMSFVTSFFGMNFLQIKDWKKAIISATFVFVGVMGVSTVICFWDFMPWRRVRKAANSPPQ
;
A
#
# COMPACT_ATOMS: atom_id res chain seq x y z
N MET A 1 -37.17 -17.41 -73.51
CA MET A 1 -35.78 -16.88 -73.52
C MET A 1 -35.69 -15.93 -72.31
N VAL A 2 -35.42 -16.38 -71.09
CA VAL A 2 -34.15 -16.87 -70.50
C VAL A 2 -32.98 -15.90 -70.71
N ASN A 3 -32.68 -15.11 -69.67
CA ASN A 3 -31.35 -14.96 -69.06
C ASN A 3 -31.48 -14.06 -67.81
N ARG A 4 -31.36 -14.64 -66.61
CA ARG A 4 -30.13 -14.83 -65.80
C ARG A 4 -29.65 -13.56 -65.09
N THR A 5 -30.12 -13.43 -63.85
CA THR A 5 -29.36 -13.17 -62.62
C THR A 5 -27.96 -12.57 -62.76
N ASN A 6 -27.75 -11.40 -62.15
CA ASN A 6 -26.46 -11.00 -61.59
C ASN A 6 -26.68 -10.38 -60.20
N VAL A 7 -26.34 -11.16 -59.19
CA VAL A 7 -26.07 -10.75 -57.80
C VAL A 7 -24.62 -10.26 -57.76
N PRO A 8 -24.31 -9.10 -57.17
CA PRO A 8 -22.93 -8.79 -56.79
C PRO A 8 -22.66 -9.29 -55.37
N THR A 9 -21.79 -10.29 -55.33
CA THR A 9 -21.13 -10.88 -54.17
C THR A 9 -20.32 -9.84 -53.38
N GLN A 10 -20.32 -9.99 -52.06
CA GLN A 10 -19.45 -9.28 -51.12
C GLN A 10 -17.97 -9.25 -51.55
N ARG A 11 -17.33 -8.10 -51.34
CA ARG A 11 -15.94 -8.05 -50.87
C ARG A 11 -15.87 -7.22 -49.60
N SER A 12 -16.03 -7.90 -48.48
CA SER A 12 -15.37 -7.56 -47.22
C SER A 12 -13.88 -7.43 -47.46
N ASN A 13 -13.28 -6.28 -47.16
CA ASN A 13 -11.86 -6.11 -46.84
C ASN A 13 -11.55 -4.62 -46.57
N SER A 14 -11.62 -4.21 -45.29
CA SER A 14 -10.71 -3.22 -44.67
C SER A 14 -11.23 -2.83 -43.28
N ALA A 15 -10.98 -3.66 -42.28
CA ALA A 15 -11.19 -3.31 -40.86
C ALA A 15 -9.89 -3.52 -40.06
N ALA A 16 -8.76 -3.06 -40.62
CA ALA A 16 -7.43 -3.29 -40.02
C ALA A 16 -6.50 -2.05 -40.06
N THR A 17 -7.01 -0.82 -40.21
CA THR A 17 -6.16 0.37 -40.38
C THR A 17 -6.57 1.62 -39.58
N ASP A 18 -7.26 1.50 -38.44
CA ASP A 18 -7.62 2.68 -37.60
C ASP A 18 -7.19 2.60 -36.12
N ASP A 19 -6.14 1.83 -35.84
CA ASP A 19 -5.69 1.61 -34.47
C ASP A 19 -4.79 2.75 -33.93
N GLY A 20 -4.19 3.54 -34.84
CA GLY A 20 -3.35 4.68 -34.48
C GLY A 20 -4.12 5.93 -34.07
N GLY A 21 -5.34 6.12 -34.62
CA GLY A 21 -6.18 7.29 -34.37
C GLY A 21 -6.74 7.32 -32.95
N THR A 22 -7.32 6.21 -32.51
CA THR A 22 -8.00 6.09 -31.20
C THR A 22 -7.07 6.33 -30.00
N ARG A 23 -5.78 5.96 -30.11
CA ARG A 23 -4.78 6.14 -29.04
C ARG A 23 -4.34 7.59 -28.84
N LYS A 24 -4.04 8.28 -29.95
CA LYS A 24 -3.70 9.72 -29.90
C LYS A 24 -4.90 10.52 -29.41
N GLN A 25 -6.10 10.15 -29.85
CA GLN A 25 -7.35 10.75 -29.39
C GLN A 25 -7.54 10.65 -27.87
N PHE A 26 -7.21 9.53 -27.22
CA PHE A 26 -7.36 9.41 -25.76
C PHE A 26 -6.46 10.39 -24.98
N ALA A 27 -5.16 10.43 -25.29
CA ALA A 27 -4.23 11.36 -24.64
C ALA A 27 -4.56 12.82 -24.96
N GLU A 28 -4.94 13.10 -26.20
CA GLU A 28 -5.33 14.43 -26.67
C GLU A 28 -6.63 14.92 -26.01
N GLN A 29 -7.60 14.03 -25.78
CA GLN A 29 -8.82 14.36 -25.03
C GLN A 29 -8.52 14.77 -23.58
N ILE A 30 -7.63 14.03 -22.91
CA ILE A 30 -7.20 14.36 -21.53
C ILE A 30 -6.46 15.70 -21.52
N LYS A 31 -5.56 15.92 -22.49
CA LYS A 31 -4.87 17.19 -22.66
C LYS A 31 -5.85 18.35 -22.83
N ASN A 32 -6.75 18.25 -23.81
CA ASN A 32 -7.72 19.29 -24.12
C ASN A 32 -8.63 19.58 -22.93
N TYR A 33 -9.02 18.55 -22.17
CA TYR A 33 -9.75 18.74 -20.93
C TYR A 33 -8.90 19.46 -19.88
N SER A 34 -7.62 19.09 -19.72
CA SER A 34 -6.71 19.65 -18.72
C SER A 34 -6.41 21.15 -18.88
N GLU A 35 -6.59 21.65 -20.11
CA GLU A 35 -6.44 23.06 -20.45
C GLU A 35 -7.68 23.91 -20.11
N ARG A 36 -8.79 23.29 -19.66
CA ARG A 36 -10.00 24.02 -19.24
C ARG A 36 -9.75 24.82 -17.96
N PRO A 37 -9.75 26.16 -18.02
CA PRO A 37 -9.39 26.98 -16.89
C PRO A 37 -10.57 27.14 -15.94
N LYS A 38 -10.28 27.27 -14.65
CA LYS A 38 -11.31 27.47 -13.61
C LYS A 38 -12.10 28.78 -13.77
N GLU A 39 -11.55 29.76 -14.47
CA GLU A 39 -12.19 31.07 -14.68
C GLU A 39 -13.38 31.01 -15.64
N SER A 40 -13.45 30.01 -16.54
CA SER A 40 -14.50 29.91 -17.56
C SER A 40 -15.32 28.61 -17.49
N HIS A 41 -14.90 27.63 -16.70
CA HIS A 41 -15.57 26.34 -16.58
C HIS A 41 -15.80 25.96 -15.12
N VAL A 42 -17.05 25.60 -14.79
CA VAL A 42 -17.40 25.01 -13.49
C VAL A 42 -16.65 23.69 -13.28
N PHE A 43 -16.55 22.88 -14.34
CA PHE A 43 -15.71 21.69 -14.38
C PHE A 43 -14.35 22.06 -14.97
N SER A 44 -13.49 22.62 -14.11
CA SER A 44 -12.08 22.86 -14.44
C SER A 44 -11.39 21.53 -14.72
N GLY A 45 -10.47 21.51 -15.69
CA GLY A 45 -9.66 20.33 -15.96
C GLY A 45 -8.26 20.40 -15.37
N GLU A 46 -7.92 21.46 -14.63
CA GLU A 46 -6.52 21.70 -14.21
C GLU A 46 -5.91 20.54 -13.43
N HIS A 47 -6.72 19.81 -12.65
CA HIS A 47 -6.33 18.61 -11.91
C HIS A 47 -5.90 17.43 -12.79
N TYR A 48 -6.21 17.43 -14.10
CA TYR A 48 -5.71 16.45 -15.07
C TYR A 48 -4.35 16.82 -15.68
N LYS A 49 -3.82 18.03 -15.46
CA LYS A 49 -2.53 18.47 -16.03
C LYS A 49 -1.37 17.49 -15.77
N PRO A 50 -1.18 16.94 -14.54
CA PRO A 50 -0.11 15.98 -14.28
C PRO A 50 -0.24 14.71 -15.11
N LEU A 51 -1.48 14.18 -15.24
CA LEU A 51 -1.74 13.02 -16.08
C LEU A 51 -1.53 13.33 -17.56
N ALA A 52 -2.00 14.49 -18.04
CA ALA A 52 -1.79 14.92 -19.42
C ALA A 52 -0.29 15.03 -19.75
N GLN A 53 0.48 15.70 -18.89
CA GLN A 53 1.94 15.82 -19.03
C GLN A 53 2.62 14.45 -19.00
N PHE A 54 2.24 13.60 -18.06
CA PHE A 54 2.75 12.23 -17.98
C PHE A 54 2.45 11.48 -19.26
N LEU A 55 1.24 11.57 -19.81
CA LEU A 55 0.90 10.89 -21.04
C LEU A 55 1.68 11.49 -22.20
N GLU A 56 1.79 12.81 -22.35
CA GLU A 56 2.44 13.51 -23.48
C GLU A 56 3.93 13.29 -23.61
N HIS A 57 4.64 13.17 -22.48
CA HIS A 57 6.10 13.19 -22.47
C HIS A 57 6.67 12.05 -23.34
N VAL A 58 7.22 12.44 -24.49
CA VAL A 58 7.97 11.54 -25.37
C VAL A 58 9.34 11.39 -24.72
N PRO A 59 9.75 10.19 -24.26
CA PRO A 59 11.10 10.01 -23.75
C PRO A 59 12.08 10.51 -24.81
N PRO A 60 13.17 11.21 -24.44
CA PRO A 60 14.19 11.59 -25.41
C PRO A 60 14.57 10.35 -26.22
N VAL A 61 14.61 10.46 -27.54
CA VAL A 61 14.86 9.34 -28.48
C VAL A 61 16.22 8.66 -28.21
N HIS A 62 17.11 9.33 -27.48
CA HIS A 62 18.42 8.81 -27.02
C HIS A 62 18.38 8.17 -25.62
N GLY A 63 17.22 8.17 -24.97
CA GLY A 63 16.94 7.72 -23.61
C GLY A 63 15.97 6.54 -23.52
N TRP A 64 15.55 5.94 -24.65
CA TRP A 64 15.36 4.49 -24.66
C TRP A 64 16.75 3.91 -24.41
N ARG A 65 17.19 3.92 -23.15
CA ARG A 65 18.19 2.96 -22.68
C ARG A 65 17.59 1.65 -23.20
N ARG A 66 18.23 1.06 -24.22
CA ARG A 66 17.82 -0.22 -24.84
C ARG A 66 17.22 -1.01 -23.70
N VAL A 67 15.94 -1.40 -23.80
CA VAL A 67 15.33 -2.43 -22.96
C VAL A 67 16.48 -3.35 -22.59
N THR A 68 16.94 -3.21 -21.35
CA THR A 68 18.21 -3.83 -21.01
C THR A 68 17.96 -5.33 -21.02
N GLU A 69 18.97 -6.16 -21.21
CA GLU A 69 18.81 -7.61 -20.97
C GLU A 69 18.28 -7.90 -19.54
N GLN A 70 18.27 -6.89 -18.65
CA GLN A 70 17.66 -6.94 -17.31
C GLN A 70 16.15 -6.65 -17.29
N ASP A 71 15.56 -6.16 -18.39
CA ASP A 71 14.13 -5.91 -18.52
C ASP A 71 13.40 -7.11 -19.15
N THR A 72 14.11 -7.97 -19.89
CA THR A 72 13.60 -9.23 -20.45
C THR A 72 13.25 -10.21 -19.32
N GLY A 73 12.05 -10.79 -19.36
CA GLY A 73 11.59 -11.80 -18.39
C GLY A 73 10.63 -11.29 -17.30
N PHE A 74 10.31 -9.99 -17.25
CA PHE A 74 9.19 -9.51 -16.43
C PHE A 74 7.95 -9.30 -17.29
N LEU A 75 6.81 -9.66 -16.72
CA LEU A 75 5.49 -9.59 -17.35
C LEU A 75 4.67 -8.47 -16.68
N PRO A 76 4.66 -7.25 -17.23
CA PRO A 76 3.93 -6.12 -16.62
C PRO A 76 2.41 -6.21 -16.75
N LEU A 77 1.87 -7.03 -17.68
CA LEU A 77 0.43 -7.16 -17.92
C LEU A 77 0.04 -8.62 -18.13
N TYR A 78 -1.08 -8.98 -17.50
CA TYR A 78 -1.76 -10.25 -17.67
C TYR A 78 -3.19 -9.97 -18.12
N LEU A 79 -3.63 -10.69 -19.14
CA LEU A 79 -5.01 -10.69 -19.63
C LEU A 79 -5.63 -12.05 -19.33
N HIS A 80 -6.55 -12.06 -18.38
CA HIS A 80 -7.35 -13.23 -18.03
C HIS A 80 -8.65 -13.19 -18.84
N ILE A 81 -8.93 -14.26 -19.58
CA ILE A 81 -10.09 -14.40 -20.44
C ILE A 81 -10.93 -15.56 -19.91
N ASN A 82 -12.11 -15.25 -19.38
CA ASN A 82 -13.09 -16.25 -18.95
C ASN A 82 -14.21 -16.34 -19.98
N LYS A 83 -14.39 -17.51 -20.59
CA LYS A 83 -15.44 -17.78 -21.58
C LYS A 83 -16.45 -18.78 -21.03
N ALA A 84 -17.70 -18.64 -21.43
CA ALA A 84 -18.76 -19.56 -21.03
C ALA A 84 -18.45 -21.00 -21.47
N GLY A 85 -18.60 -21.96 -20.55
CA GLY A 85 -18.40 -23.38 -20.81
C GLY A 85 -16.95 -23.83 -20.95
N GLN A 86 -15.97 -22.96 -20.66
CA GLN A 86 -14.57 -23.36 -20.54
C GLN A 86 -14.22 -23.60 -19.07
N GLU A 87 -13.66 -24.76 -18.77
CA GLU A 87 -13.23 -25.11 -17.40
C GLU A 87 -11.99 -24.32 -16.97
N LYS A 88 -11.13 -23.92 -17.93
CA LYS A 88 -9.86 -23.22 -17.69
C LYS A 88 -9.94 -21.75 -18.08
N THR A 89 -9.33 -20.90 -17.27
CA THR A 89 -9.12 -19.49 -17.63
C THR A 89 -7.95 -19.39 -18.60
N GLN A 90 -8.15 -18.77 -19.75
CA GLN A 90 -7.06 -18.46 -20.67
C GLN A 90 -6.32 -17.22 -20.17
N VAL A 91 -5.01 -17.33 -19.93
CA VAL A 91 -4.18 -16.22 -19.44
C VAL A 91 -3.15 -15.86 -20.51
N VAL A 92 -3.18 -14.63 -20.97
CA VAL A 92 -2.18 -14.10 -21.91
C VAL A 92 -1.29 -13.11 -21.16
N ALA A 93 -0.01 -13.44 -20.99
CA ALA A 93 0.95 -12.56 -20.36
C ALA A 93 1.78 -11.84 -21.41
N TYR A 94 1.95 -10.53 -21.24
CA TYR A 94 2.71 -9.67 -22.16
C TYR A 94 3.99 -9.24 -21.49
N ASP A 95 5.11 -9.41 -22.18
CA ASP A 95 6.40 -8.92 -21.69
C ASP A 95 6.54 -7.39 -21.84
N ALA A 96 7.58 -6.82 -21.22
CA ALA A 96 7.84 -5.38 -21.24
C ALA A 96 8.31 -4.82 -22.61
N VAL A 97 8.71 -5.70 -23.53
CA VAL A 97 9.35 -5.38 -24.83
C VAL A 97 8.36 -5.52 -25.98
N ASP A 98 7.44 -6.46 -25.84
CA ASP A 98 6.32 -6.72 -26.71
C ASP A 98 5.47 -5.47 -26.72
N ASN A 99 5.62 -4.74 -27.82
CA ASN A 99 4.79 -3.61 -28.08
C ASN A 99 3.35 -4.14 -28.19
N LEU A 100 2.52 -3.79 -27.19
CA LEU A 100 1.06 -3.86 -27.27
C LEU A 100 0.55 -3.35 -28.64
N ARG A 101 1.34 -2.49 -29.30
CA ARG A 101 1.15 -1.93 -30.65
C ARG A 101 1.05 -2.93 -31.79
N SER A 102 1.64 -4.14 -31.72
CA SER A 102 1.66 -5.09 -32.84
C SER A 102 0.85 -6.36 -32.61
N ASN A 103 0.70 -6.82 -31.36
CA ASN A 103 0.22 -8.17 -31.07
C ASN A 103 -0.98 -8.26 -30.09
N ALA A 104 -1.40 -7.16 -29.45
CA ALA A 104 -2.52 -7.24 -28.52
C ALA A 104 -3.86 -7.23 -29.28
N THR A 105 -4.29 -8.40 -29.72
CA THR A 105 -5.69 -8.68 -30.04
C THR A 105 -6.51 -8.65 -28.75
N LEU A 106 -6.65 -7.47 -28.15
CA LEU A 106 -7.66 -7.19 -27.12
C LEU A 106 -9.02 -7.11 -27.84
N CYS A 107 -9.51 -8.26 -28.31
CA CYS A 107 -10.88 -8.36 -28.78
C CYS A 107 -11.80 -7.89 -27.65
N PRO A 108 -12.77 -6.99 -27.90
CA PRO A 108 -13.69 -6.58 -26.86
C PRO A 108 -14.53 -7.79 -26.42
N PRO A 109 -14.79 -7.95 -25.11
CA PRO A 109 -15.59 -9.07 -24.63
C PRO A 109 -17.04 -8.96 -25.15
N ASP A 110 -17.59 -10.10 -25.52
CA ASP A 110 -19.00 -10.30 -25.87
C ASP A 110 -19.81 -10.79 -24.66
N SER A 111 -21.10 -11.03 -24.83
CA SER A 111 -21.98 -11.51 -23.75
C SER A 111 -21.57 -12.84 -23.11
N GLN A 112 -20.69 -13.61 -23.78
CA GLN A 112 -20.22 -14.92 -23.31
C GLN A 112 -18.79 -14.87 -22.76
N THR A 113 -18.21 -13.68 -22.65
CA THR A 113 -16.82 -13.51 -22.21
C THR A 113 -16.66 -12.36 -21.22
N SER A 114 -15.76 -12.54 -20.27
CA SER A 114 -15.28 -11.47 -19.39
C SER A 114 -13.77 -11.41 -19.47
N HIS A 115 -13.23 -10.19 -19.54
CA HIS A 115 -11.79 -9.95 -19.58
C HIS A 115 -11.36 -9.27 -18.29
N LEU A 116 -10.28 -9.75 -17.69
CA LEU A 116 -9.65 -9.12 -16.54
C LEU A 116 -8.21 -8.78 -16.90
N ILE A 117 -7.90 -7.50 -16.88
CA ILE A 117 -6.58 -6.96 -17.21
C ILE A 117 -5.89 -6.64 -15.89
N ILE A 118 -4.72 -7.21 -15.64
CA ILE A 118 -3.95 -7.01 -14.41
C ILE A 118 -2.62 -6.37 -14.76
N LEU A 119 -2.40 -5.16 -14.26
CA LEU A 119 -1.17 -4.37 -14.41
C LEU A 119 -0.33 -4.46 -13.14
N ARG A 120 1.00 -4.57 -13.31
CA ARG A 120 1.95 -4.73 -12.20
C ARG A 120 2.97 -3.60 -12.12
N GLY A 121 3.00 -2.90 -11.00
CA GLY A 121 3.91 -1.78 -10.74
C GLY A 121 3.78 -0.66 -11.77
N TRP A 122 4.85 0.11 -11.93
CA TRP A 122 4.94 1.24 -12.85
C TRP A 122 4.71 0.83 -14.31
N GLN A 123 3.76 1.50 -14.98
CA GLN A 123 3.37 1.17 -16.35
C GLN A 123 3.91 2.19 -17.36
N PRO A 124 4.30 1.74 -18.57
CA PRO A 124 4.65 2.65 -19.65
C PRO A 124 3.45 3.51 -20.08
N ARG A 125 3.73 4.76 -20.44
CA ARG A 125 2.74 5.71 -21.00
C ARG A 125 1.93 5.11 -22.15
N GLU A 126 2.62 4.41 -23.05
CA GLU A 126 2.02 3.77 -24.22
C GLU A 126 0.97 2.72 -23.86
N TRP A 127 1.20 2.00 -22.76
CA TRP A 127 0.26 0.99 -22.27
C TRP A 127 -0.97 1.66 -21.69
N ILE A 128 -0.80 2.72 -20.90
CA ILE A 128 -1.92 3.50 -20.38
C ILE A 128 -2.76 4.12 -21.51
N ARG A 129 -2.11 4.71 -22.52
CA ARG A 129 -2.80 5.25 -23.72
C ARG A 129 -3.59 4.17 -24.45
N THR A 130 -3.00 3.01 -24.66
CA THR A 130 -3.62 1.91 -25.42
C THR A 130 -4.78 1.31 -24.64
N LEU A 131 -4.58 0.98 -23.36
CA LEU A 131 -5.64 0.44 -22.52
C LEU A 131 -6.78 1.45 -22.30
N GLY A 132 -6.46 2.72 -22.06
CA GLY A 132 -7.45 3.79 -21.95
C GLY A 132 -8.35 3.88 -23.18
N ALA A 133 -7.74 3.90 -24.38
CA ALA A 133 -8.45 3.97 -25.64
C ALA A 133 -9.27 2.71 -25.96
N HIS A 134 -8.65 1.53 -25.92
CA HIS A 134 -9.30 0.27 -26.29
C HIS A 134 -10.33 -0.20 -25.27
N CYS A 135 -9.98 -0.07 -23.99
CA CYS A 135 -10.86 -0.49 -22.91
C CYS A 135 -11.88 0.57 -22.52
N LYS A 136 -11.76 1.82 -23.02
CA LYS A 136 -12.62 2.96 -22.67
C LYS A 136 -12.63 3.19 -21.15
N ILE A 137 -11.45 3.11 -20.55
CA ILE A 137 -11.27 3.29 -19.11
C ILE A 137 -11.39 4.78 -18.80
N ASP A 138 -12.08 5.11 -17.72
CA ASP A 138 -12.17 6.47 -17.21
C ASP A 138 -10.75 6.99 -16.89
N PRO A 139 -10.31 8.13 -17.47
CA PRO A 139 -9.03 8.76 -17.13
C PRO A 139 -8.81 8.97 -15.63
N GLU A 140 -9.90 9.14 -14.87
CA GLU A 140 -9.87 9.29 -13.42
C GLU A 140 -9.25 8.07 -12.71
N PHE A 141 -9.41 6.86 -13.27
CA PHE A 141 -8.75 5.66 -12.75
C PHE A 141 -7.23 5.83 -12.73
N PHE A 142 -6.66 6.25 -13.85
CA PHE A 142 -5.21 6.43 -13.98
C PHE A 142 -4.71 7.61 -13.14
N ARG A 143 -5.47 8.71 -13.11
CA ARG A 143 -5.12 9.90 -12.31
C ARG A 143 -5.01 9.56 -10.83
N ARG A 144 -6.01 8.83 -10.29
CA ARG A 144 -6.03 8.38 -8.90
C ARG A 144 -4.89 7.43 -8.58
N HIS A 145 -4.70 6.40 -9.41
CA HIS A 145 -3.62 5.45 -9.16
C HIS A 145 -2.25 6.13 -9.22
N LEU A 146 -2.08 7.13 -10.10
CA LEU A 146 -0.85 7.90 -10.25
C LEU A 146 -0.81 9.19 -9.42
N GLU A 147 -1.61 9.35 -8.37
CA GLU A 147 -1.70 10.62 -7.59
C GLU A 147 -0.33 11.18 -7.14
N PHE A 148 0.66 10.31 -6.90
CA PHE A 148 2.02 10.68 -6.51
C PHE A 148 2.83 11.40 -7.62
N ILE A 149 2.37 11.38 -8.86
CA ILE A 149 2.99 12.16 -9.94
C ILE A 149 2.63 13.64 -9.82
N ASP A 150 1.51 13.94 -9.17
CA ASP A 150 1.04 15.30 -8.99
C ASP A 150 1.96 16.04 -8.02
N SER A 151 2.38 17.24 -8.42
CA SER A 151 3.14 18.15 -7.57
C SER A 151 2.25 19.19 -6.92
N SER A 152 1.01 19.31 -7.40
CA SER A 152 0.02 20.28 -6.95
C SER A 152 -1.06 19.57 -6.14
N SER A 153 -1.34 20.05 -4.93
CA SER A 153 -2.45 19.52 -4.13
C SER A 153 -3.74 20.21 -4.54
N TYR A 154 -4.58 19.54 -5.33
CA TYR A 154 -5.94 20.00 -5.63
C TYR A 154 -6.94 19.65 -4.52
N PHE A 155 -6.54 18.84 -3.54
CA PHE A 155 -7.34 18.40 -2.38
C PHE A 155 -8.70 17.79 -2.78
N ASP A 156 -8.75 17.17 -3.94
CA ASP A 156 -9.92 16.56 -4.54
C ASP A 156 -10.01 15.04 -4.28
N LEU A 157 -8.97 14.47 -3.68
CA LEU A 157 -8.89 13.07 -3.27
C LEU A 157 -8.93 12.95 -1.74
N PRO A 158 -9.67 11.98 -1.17
CA PRO A 158 -10.55 11.03 -1.87
C PRO A 158 -11.78 11.74 -2.45
N ALA A 159 -12.19 11.32 -3.64
CA ALA A 159 -13.36 11.88 -4.30
C ALA A 159 -14.65 11.41 -3.62
N LEU A 160 -15.74 12.17 -3.80
CA LEU A 160 -17.02 11.86 -3.19
C LEU A 160 -17.49 10.44 -3.60
N PRO A 161 -17.99 9.61 -2.67
CA PRO A 161 -18.46 8.26 -2.97
C PRO A 161 -19.53 8.24 -4.08
N SER A 162 -20.42 9.23 -4.10
CA SER A 162 -21.47 9.37 -5.11
C SER A 162 -20.93 9.54 -6.54
N SER A 163 -19.73 10.12 -6.69
CA SER A 163 -19.05 10.35 -7.98
C SER A 163 -18.06 9.24 -8.36
N SER A 164 -17.73 8.35 -7.42
CA SER A 164 -16.62 7.39 -7.53
C SER A 164 -17.06 5.94 -7.54
N ARG A 165 -18.29 5.68 -7.98
CA ARG A 165 -18.97 4.38 -7.83
C ARG A 165 -18.22 3.20 -8.48
N ASN A 166 -17.45 3.48 -9.53
CA ASN A 166 -16.79 2.45 -10.34
C ASN A 166 -15.28 2.31 -10.12
N LEU A 167 -14.68 3.14 -9.24
CA LEU A 167 -13.23 3.21 -9.05
C LEU A 167 -12.89 2.87 -7.62
N TRP A 168 -12.42 1.64 -7.40
CA TRP A 168 -12.18 1.12 -6.05
C TRP A 168 -10.68 0.98 -5.82
N ARG A 169 -10.28 1.15 -4.57
CA ARG A 169 -8.88 1.03 -4.14
C ARG A 169 -8.83 0.28 -2.82
N LEU A 170 -7.95 -0.70 -2.75
CA LEU A 170 -7.65 -1.44 -1.53
C LEU A 170 -6.18 -1.26 -1.19
N ARG A 171 -5.87 -1.12 0.09
CA ARG A 171 -4.49 -1.12 0.59
C ARG A 171 -4.07 -2.54 0.95
N VAL A 172 -2.90 -2.95 0.49
CA VAL A 172 -2.23 -4.17 0.92
C VAL A 172 -1.00 -3.79 1.75
N THR A 173 -0.90 -4.36 2.94
CA THR A 173 0.19 -4.10 3.88
C THR A 173 1.16 -5.28 3.90
N THR A 174 2.42 -5.04 3.55
CA THR A 174 3.49 -6.04 3.66
C THR A 174 4.32 -5.76 4.91
N ILE A 175 4.38 -6.74 5.82
CA ILE A 175 5.28 -6.69 6.97
C ILE A 175 6.69 -7.04 6.51
N CYS A 176 7.65 -6.22 6.90
CA CYS A 176 9.07 -6.37 6.58
C CYS A 176 9.86 -6.57 7.87
N THR A 177 10.76 -7.55 7.86
CA THR A 177 11.70 -7.82 8.94
C THR A 177 13.08 -7.27 8.60
N LYS A 178 13.81 -6.82 9.63
CA LYS A 178 15.20 -6.37 9.56
C LYS A 178 16.06 -7.36 10.35
N GLN A 179 17.14 -7.82 9.74
CA GLN A 179 18.10 -8.69 10.44
C GLN A 179 18.95 -7.93 11.46
N SER A 180 19.26 -6.67 11.16
CA SER A 180 20.09 -5.81 11.99
C SER A 180 19.13 -4.93 12.80
N PRO A 181 18.92 -5.20 14.10
CA PRO A 181 18.00 -4.43 14.91
C PRO A 181 18.51 -2.99 15.03
N LEU A 182 17.58 -2.04 14.91
CA LEU A 182 17.85 -0.63 15.14
C LEU A 182 17.90 -0.34 16.64
N ASN A 183 18.67 0.67 17.04
CA ASN A 183 18.54 1.20 18.39
C ASN A 183 17.31 2.13 18.51
N VAL A 184 16.89 2.44 19.74
CA VAL A 184 15.71 3.29 20.01
C VAL A 184 15.79 4.67 19.34
N ASP A 185 16.97 5.29 19.34
CA ASP A 185 17.19 6.61 18.72
C ASP A 185 17.12 6.54 17.18
N GLU A 186 17.58 5.43 16.58
CA GLU A 186 17.47 5.14 15.15
C GLU A 186 16.04 4.85 14.73
N VAL A 187 15.25 4.14 15.56
CA VAL A 187 13.82 3.93 15.33
C VAL A 187 13.12 5.28 15.27
N ARG A 188 13.33 6.16 16.26
CA ARG A 188 12.76 7.51 16.26
C ARG A 188 13.18 8.30 15.03
N LYS A 189 14.48 8.34 14.72
CA LYS A 189 15.01 9.03 13.53
C LYS A 189 14.42 8.50 12.23
N GLN A 190 14.21 7.19 12.10
CA GLN A 190 13.60 6.61 10.90
C GLN A 190 12.12 6.94 10.81
N ARG A 191 11.36 6.86 11.92
CA ARG A 191 9.95 7.27 11.97
C ARG A 191 9.77 8.73 11.51
N ASP A 192 10.66 9.63 11.96
CA ASP A 192 10.63 11.04 11.56
C ASP A 192 10.96 11.24 10.07
N GLY A 193 11.77 10.35 9.48
CA GLY A 193 12.22 10.41 8.09
C GLY A 193 11.45 9.52 7.11
N ASP A 194 10.40 8.81 7.56
CA ASP A 194 9.72 7.80 6.75
C ASP A 194 9.05 8.41 5.50
N MET A 195 8.40 9.57 5.65
CA MET A 195 7.77 10.27 4.52
C MET A 195 8.81 10.75 3.50
N ASP A 196 9.92 11.34 3.97
CA ASP A 196 10.99 11.82 3.10
C ASP A 196 11.65 10.65 2.35
N GLY A 197 11.81 9.51 3.02
CA GLY A 197 12.31 8.28 2.43
C GLY A 197 11.44 7.78 1.28
N VAL A 198 10.13 7.71 1.49
CA VAL A 198 9.16 7.34 0.43
C VAL A 198 9.21 8.35 -0.70
N GLN A 199 9.19 9.65 -0.41
CA GLN A 199 9.21 10.69 -1.44
C GLN A 199 10.48 10.62 -2.30
N ASN A 200 11.64 10.39 -1.69
CA ASN A 200 12.90 10.25 -2.41
C ASN A 200 12.93 8.99 -3.29
N TYR A 201 12.37 7.88 -2.77
CA TYR A 201 12.17 6.66 -3.57
C TYR A 201 11.29 6.92 -4.79
N MET A 202 10.14 7.57 -4.58
CA MET A 202 9.20 7.91 -5.66
C MET A 202 9.82 8.85 -6.69
N ASN A 203 10.58 9.87 -6.27
CA ASN A 203 11.34 10.76 -7.16
C ASN A 203 12.34 9.97 -8.01
N THR A 204 13.07 9.06 -7.37
CA THR A 204 14.06 8.22 -8.04
C THR A 204 13.40 7.29 -9.06
N MET A 205 12.27 6.68 -8.71
CA MET A 205 11.50 5.83 -9.62
C MET A 205 11.01 6.63 -10.83
N ARG A 206 10.44 7.82 -10.61
CA ARG A 206 9.98 8.73 -11.69
C ARG A 206 11.11 9.11 -12.64
N ALA A 207 12.33 9.31 -12.14
CA ALA A 207 13.48 9.64 -12.97
C ALA A 207 13.96 8.46 -13.84
N ASN A 208 13.72 7.21 -13.43
CA ASN A 208 14.19 6.04 -14.19
C ASN A 208 13.14 5.45 -15.12
N GLU A 209 11.86 5.63 -14.78
CA GLU A 209 10.71 5.07 -15.50
C GLU A 209 10.82 3.56 -15.79
N ARG A 210 11.52 2.80 -14.94
CA ARG A 210 11.73 1.36 -15.17
C ARG A 210 10.40 0.63 -15.08
N ILE A 211 10.07 -0.09 -16.16
CA ILE A 211 8.81 -0.82 -16.31
C ILE A 211 8.67 -1.85 -15.20
N GLY A 212 7.51 -1.85 -14.55
CA GLY A 212 7.20 -2.75 -13.46
C GLY A 212 7.87 -2.39 -12.15
N SER A 213 8.48 -1.22 -11.99
CA SER A 213 8.99 -0.83 -10.65
C SER A 213 7.85 -0.83 -9.64
N SER A 214 8.07 -1.44 -8.48
CA SER A 214 7.05 -1.42 -7.41
C SER A 214 6.81 0.01 -6.92
N ILE A 215 5.55 0.36 -6.70
CA ILE A 215 5.17 1.67 -6.15
C ILE A 215 4.99 1.50 -4.64
N VAL A 216 5.47 2.45 -3.83
CA VAL A 216 5.31 2.42 -2.37
C VAL A 216 4.55 3.66 -1.94
N ARG A 217 3.40 3.45 -1.30
CA ARG A 217 2.52 4.54 -0.83
C ARG A 217 2.93 5.04 0.54
N LYS A 218 3.31 4.11 1.41
CA LYS A 218 3.69 4.40 2.79
C LYS A 218 4.73 3.39 3.25
N HIS A 219 5.67 3.86 4.04
CA HIS A 219 6.58 3.05 4.83
C HIS A 219 6.45 3.49 6.28
N ALA A 220 6.48 2.55 7.21
CA ALA A 220 6.44 2.86 8.63
C ALA A 220 7.34 1.92 9.43
N VAL A 221 8.24 2.47 10.24
CA VAL A 221 9.06 1.68 11.19
C VAL A 221 8.30 1.43 12.49
N ILE A 222 7.95 0.16 12.71
CA ILE A 222 7.14 -0.24 13.87
C ILE A 222 8.01 -0.48 15.09
N SER A 223 9.09 -1.23 14.93
CA SER A 223 10.01 -1.58 16.02
C SER A 223 11.44 -1.70 15.51
N GLU A 224 12.36 -2.11 16.38
CA GLU A 224 13.78 -2.29 16.05
C GLU A 224 14.02 -3.23 14.88
N THR A 225 13.14 -4.23 14.71
CA THR A 225 13.27 -5.28 13.70
C THR A 225 12.13 -5.29 12.69
N THR A 226 11.06 -4.51 12.92
CA THR A 226 9.83 -4.61 12.13
C THR A 226 9.50 -3.27 11.47
N SER A 227 9.17 -3.33 10.19
CA SER A 227 8.65 -2.22 9.41
C SER A 227 7.51 -2.69 8.53
N ILE A 228 6.73 -1.78 7.98
CA ILE A 228 5.69 -2.11 7.01
C ILE A 228 5.86 -1.27 5.74
N ILE A 229 5.45 -1.87 4.62
CA ILE A 229 5.29 -1.19 3.33
C ILE A 229 3.83 -1.33 2.95
N GLU A 230 3.20 -0.22 2.58
CA GLU A 230 1.83 -0.24 2.10
C GLU A 230 1.74 0.14 0.62
N GLN A 231 0.89 -0.58 -0.10
CA GLN A 231 0.78 -0.54 -1.56
C GLN A 231 -0.68 -0.64 -1.99
N ASP A 232 -1.07 0.13 -2.99
CA ASP A 232 -2.44 0.19 -3.50
C ASP A 232 -2.71 -0.87 -4.56
N VAL A 233 -3.94 -1.40 -4.51
CA VAL A 233 -4.58 -2.17 -5.57
C VAL A 233 -5.79 -1.38 -6.03
N SER A 234 -5.71 -0.79 -7.22
CA SER A 234 -6.82 -0.04 -7.81
C SER A 234 -7.55 -0.91 -8.83
N PHE A 235 -8.87 -0.91 -8.84
CA PHE A 235 -9.64 -1.65 -9.83
C PHE A 235 -10.95 -0.96 -10.23
N CYS A 236 -11.40 -1.26 -11.45
CA CYS A 236 -12.64 -0.73 -12.00
C CYS A 236 -13.28 -1.70 -13.00
N VAL A 237 -14.56 -1.48 -13.32
CA VAL A 237 -15.33 -2.30 -14.25
C VAL A 237 -15.86 -1.49 -15.42
N GLN A 238 -15.56 -1.92 -16.63
CA GLN A 238 -16.16 -1.35 -17.84
C GLN A 238 -17.11 -2.33 -18.50
N LYS A 239 -18.42 -2.04 -18.43
CA LYS A 239 -19.44 -2.74 -19.21
C LYS A 239 -19.30 -2.43 -20.69
N ARG A 240 -19.48 -3.45 -21.55
CA ARG A 240 -19.51 -3.29 -23.00
C ARG A 240 -20.95 -3.35 -23.52
N LYS A 241 -21.19 -2.64 -24.62
CA LYS A 241 -22.48 -2.66 -25.32
C LYS A 241 -22.83 -4.06 -25.89
N SER A 242 -21.82 -4.88 -26.14
CA SER A 242 -21.91 -6.27 -26.60
C SER A 242 -22.39 -7.25 -25.52
N GLY A 243 -22.59 -6.80 -24.28
CA GLY A 243 -23.06 -7.63 -23.15
C GLY A 243 -21.94 -8.17 -22.25
N GLY A 244 -20.70 -8.18 -22.71
CA GLY A 244 -19.53 -8.53 -21.90
C GLY A 244 -19.02 -7.40 -21.02
N TRP A 245 -17.99 -7.67 -20.23
CA TRP A 245 -17.35 -6.66 -19.40
C TRP A 245 -15.84 -6.85 -19.28
N THR A 246 -15.15 -5.75 -19.00
CA THR A 246 -13.71 -5.70 -18.79
C THR A 246 -13.42 -5.16 -17.39
N GLY A 247 -12.78 -5.96 -16.56
CA GLY A 247 -12.19 -5.51 -15.30
C GLY A 247 -10.76 -5.05 -15.54
N LEU A 248 -10.37 -3.95 -14.91
CA LEU A 248 -8.98 -3.52 -14.85
C LEU A 248 -8.54 -3.53 -13.40
N ILE A 249 -7.43 -4.19 -13.11
CA ILE A 249 -6.72 -4.21 -11.82
C ILE A 249 -5.34 -3.61 -12.07
N TRP A 250 -4.94 -2.66 -11.23
CA TRP A 250 -3.59 -2.11 -11.22
C TRP A 250 -3.00 -2.27 -9.81
N LEU A 251 -1.98 -3.12 -9.73
CA LEU A 251 -1.20 -3.39 -8.53
C LEU A 251 0.02 -2.47 -8.49
N ASP A 252 0.25 -1.86 -7.34
CA ASP A 252 1.54 -1.24 -7.03
C ASP A 252 2.68 -2.28 -6.94
N ASN A 253 2.35 -3.54 -6.65
CA ASN A 253 3.29 -4.66 -6.59
C ASN A 253 3.81 -5.03 -7.99
N GLY A 254 5.08 -4.70 -8.24
CA GLY A 254 5.74 -4.94 -9.51
C GLY A 254 6.91 -5.92 -9.38
N ARG A 255 8.09 -5.44 -9.78
CA ARG A 255 9.38 -6.10 -9.65
C ARG A 255 9.82 -6.06 -8.18
N PRO A 256 10.57 -7.08 -7.74
CA PRO A 256 11.34 -6.99 -6.50
C PRO A 256 12.14 -5.69 -6.43
N PHE A 257 12.23 -5.16 -5.23
CA PHE A 257 13.04 -3.99 -4.92
C PHE A 257 14.51 -4.26 -5.29
N ASP A 258 14.98 -3.67 -6.39
CA ASP A 258 16.32 -3.89 -6.95
C ASP A 258 17.43 -3.58 -5.93
N THR A 259 18.43 -4.48 -5.84
CA THR A 259 19.61 -4.35 -4.97
C THR A 259 20.56 -3.20 -5.34
N SER A 260 20.31 -2.50 -6.46
CA SER A 260 21.18 -1.43 -6.96
C SER A 260 20.92 -0.03 -6.36
N ARG A 261 19.79 0.23 -5.67
CA ARG A 261 19.41 1.59 -5.20
C ARG A 261 19.16 1.72 -3.70
N VAL A 262 19.22 2.96 -3.19
CA VAL A 262 19.05 3.26 -1.76
C VAL A 262 17.57 3.13 -1.50
N ILE A 263 17.18 2.03 -0.90
CA ILE A 263 15.81 1.83 -0.47
C ILE A 263 15.84 2.00 1.05
N PRO A 264 15.22 3.05 1.61
CA PRO A 264 15.38 3.42 3.02
C PRO A 264 15.10 2.29 4.01
N TRP A 265 14.24 1.35 3.62
CA TRP A 265 13.70 0.29 4.47
C TRP A 265 14.36 -1.09 4.29
N LEU A 266 15.34 -1.23 3.39
CA LEU A 266 16.03 -2.51 3.13
C LEU A 266 17.53 -2.43 3.49
N ASP A 267 18.01 -3.40 4.28
CA ASP A 267 19.44 -3.55 4.60
C ASP A 267 20.22 -4.08 3.38
N ARG A 268 20.83 -3.15 2.64
CA ARG A 268 21.54 -3.38 1.36
C ARG A 268 22.65 -4.41 1.44
N ALA A 269 23.33 -4.53 2.58
CA ALA A 269 24.54 -5.35 2.67
C ALA A 269 24.22 -6.85 2.57
N LYS A 270 23.00 -7.25 2.89
CA LYS A 270 22.63 -8.67 3.09
C LYS A 270 21.69 -9.22 2.02
N VAL A 271 20.88 -8.38 1.37
CA VAL A 271 20.05 -8.81 0.21
C VAL A 271 20.91 -9.23 -0.99
N LYS A 272 22.09 -8.62 -1.17
CA LYS A 272 23.03 -8.95 -2.27
C LYS A 272 23.57 -10.38 -2.24
N PHE A 273 23.50 -11.07 -1.09
CA PHE A 273 23.99 -12.44 -0.95
C PHE A 273 22.88 -13.50 -1.00
N GLY A 274 21.62 -13.12 -1.24
CA GLY A 274 20.52 -14.08 -1.48
C GLY A 274 20.09 -14.94 -0.28
N PHE A 275 20.60 -14.66 0.93
CA PHE A 275 20.32 -15.48 2.13
C PHE A 275 19.12 -15.00 2.97
N TYR A 276 18.41 -13.94 2.55
CA TYR A 276 17.37 -13.34 3.36
C TYR A 276 16.23 -12.76 2.53
N ASP A 277 15.02 -13.23 2.80
CA ASP A 277 13.78 -12.59 2.39
C ASP A 277 13.27 -11.68 3.54
N PRO A 278 13.29 -10.35 3.37
CA PRO A 278 12.80 -9.44 4.38
C PRO A 278 11.26 -9.42 4.45
N TYR A 279 10.55 -9.94 3.45
CA TYR A 279 9.09 -9.83 3.38
C TYR A 279 8.43 -11.02 4.10
N VAL A 280 7.57 -10.70 5.06
CA VAL A 280 6.71 -11.71 5.69
C VAL A 280 5.57 -12.03 4.72
N PRO A 281 5.28 -13.31 4.44
CA PRO A 281 4.25 -13.67 3.49
C PRO A 281 2.85 -13.28 3.98
N ILE A 282 1.99 -12.88 3.05
CA ILE A 282 0.58 -12.64 3.35
C ILE A 282 -0.13 -13.98 3.49
N VAL A 283 -0.53 -14.32 4.72
CA VAL A 283 -1.12 -15.62 5.03
C VAL A 283 -2.63 -15.54 4.83
N GLN A 284 -3.10 -16.16 3.75
CA GLN A 284 -4.53 -16.31 3.48
C GLN A 284 -4.98 -17.71 3.95
N HIS A 285 -5.80 -17.75 5.00
CA HIS A 285 -6.32 -19.02 5.50
C HIS A 285 -7.46 -19.52 4.62
N LYS A 286 -7.25 -20.65 3.94
CA LYS A 286 -8.29 -21.38 3.21
C LYS A 286 -8.51 -22.75 3.87
N ALA A 287 -9.76 -23.04 4.20
CA ALA A 287 -10.13 -24.30 4.85
C ALA A 287 -9.66 -25.49 3.99
N LYS A 288 -8.93 -26.42 4.62
CA LYS A 288 -8.38 -27.63 3.98
C LYS A 288 -7.41 -27.36 2.81
N ALA A 289 -6.81 -26.17 2.70
CA ALA A 289 -5.90 -25.84 1.59
C ALA A 289 -4.70 -26.81 1.46
N VAL A 290 -4.19 -27.34 2.57
CA VAL A 290 -3.10 -28.34 2.55
C VAL A 290 -3.56 -29.68 1.99
N LEU A 291 -4.83 -30.04 2.22
CA LEU A 291 -5.40 -31.31 1.75
C LEU A 291 -5.90 -31.20 0.30
N ASN A 292 -6.41 -30.03 -0.06
CA ASN A 292 -6.95 -29.70 -1.36
C ASN A 292 -6.25 -28.42 -1.86
N PRO A 293 -4.99 -28.54 -2.32
CA PRO A 293 -4.29 -27.40 -2.88
C PRO A 293 -5.07 -26.86 -4.09
N PRO A 294 -4.99 -25.55 -4.35
CA PRO A 294 -5.54 -24.98 -5.59
C PRO A 294 -4.99 -25.72 -6.82
N ASP A 295 -5.86 -25.96 -7.80
CA ASP A 295 -5.49 -26.70 -9.01
C ASP A 295 -4.50 -25.88 -9.85
N PRO A 296 -3.23 -26.32 -10.00
CA PRO A 296 -2.25 -25.60 -10.81
C PRO A 296 -2.62 -25.60 -12.30
N ASP A 297 -3.45 -26.55 -12.75
CA ASP A 297 -3.86 -26.69 -14.15
C ASP A 297 -5.11 -25.87 -14.49
N ALA A 298 -5.59 -25.02 -13.57
CA ALA A 298 -6.75 -24.15 -13.76
C ALA A 298 -6.56 -23.05 -14.84
N PHE A 299 -5.32 -22.86 -15.31
CA PHE A 299 -4.97 -21.82 -16.27
C PHE A 299 -4.33 -22.37 -17.54
N GLU A 300 -4.73 -21.84 -18.69
CA GLU A 300 -4.03 -22.01 -19.96
C GLU A 300 -3.19 -20.76 -20.24
N MET A 301 -1.92 -20.80 -19.83
CA MET A 301 -1.00 -19.66 -19.94
C MET A 301 -0.35 -19.60 -21.33
N THR A 302 -0.50 -18.47 -22.00
CA THR A 302 0.20 -18.11 -23.24
C THR A 302 1.08 -16.88 -22.97
N GLN A 303 2.40 -17.02 -23.12
CA GLN A 303 3.31 -15.87 -23.02
C GLN A 303 3.53 -15.27 -24.41
N MET A 304 3.27 -13.98 -24.55
CA MET A 304 3.55 -13.20 -25.75
C MET A 304 4.89 -12.49 -25.55
N GLY A 305 5.89 -12.88 -26.35
CA GLY A 305 7.20 -12.25 -26.39
C GLY A 305 8.36 -13.25 -26.56
N GLN A 306 9.51 -12.76 -27.04
CA GLN A 306 10.75 -13.54 -27.08
C GLN A 306 11.36 -13.60 -25.68
N ALA A 307 10.81 -14.45 -24.81
CA ALA A 307 11.61 -14.99 -23.73
C ALA A 307 12.73 -15.80 -24.39
N GLY A 308 13.93 -15.23 -24.50
CA GLY A 308 15.10 -16.02 -24.86
C GLY A 308 15.12 -17.27 -23.99
N ASN A 309 15.38 -18.43 -24.59
CA ASN A 309 15.38 -19.78 -23.99
C ASN A 309 16.32 -19.95 -22.77
N ASN A 310 16.80 -18.87 -22.15
CA ASN A 310 17.73 -18.83 -21.03
C ASN A 310 17.03 -18.57 -19.68
N ALA A 311 15.70 -18.46 -19.61
CA ALA A 311 14.95 -18.27 -18.35
C ALA A 311 14.96 -19.51 -17.40
N SER A 312 15.88 -20.46 -17.61
CA SER A 312 16.16 -21.59 -16.73
C SER A 312 17.53 -21.50 -16.05
N THR A 313 18.12 -20.32 -15.94
CA THR A 313 19.25 -20.13 -15.00
C THR A 313 18.72 -19.69 -13.65
N GLN A 314 18.69 -20.65 -12.72
CA GLN A 314 18.54 -20.46 -11.28
C GLN A 314 19.56 -19.42 -10.76
N GLY A 315 19.19 -18.15 -10.81
CA GLY A 315 19.76 -17.15 -9.90
C GLY A 315 19.18 -17.36 -8.50
N PRO A 316 19.83 -16.86 -7.44
CA PRO A 316 19.26 -16.90 -6.10
C PRO A 316 17.86 -16.29 -6.13
N THR A 317 16.89 -17.01 -5.58
CA THR A 317 15.49 -16.58 -5.44
C THR A 317 15.44 -15.15 -4.93
N GLN A 318 15.09 -14.21 -5.81
CA GLN A 318 14.98 -12.80 -5.41
C GLN A 318 13.80 -12.68 -4.45
N ALA A 319 14.06 -12.10 -3.27
CA ALA A 319 13.03 -11.82 -2.28
C ALA A 319 11.89 -11.02 -2.90
N SER A 320 10.66 -11.50 -2.79
CA SER A 320 9.49 -10.90 -3.44
C SER A 320 8.28 -10.98 -2.53
N GLN A 321 7.47 -9.93 -2.57
CA GLN A 321 6.24 -9.85 -1.79
C GLN A 321 5.21 -10.85 -2.32
N SER A 322 4.41 -11.46 -1.44
CA SER A 322 3.39 -12.45 -1.85
C SER A 322 2.39 -11.89 -2.88
N ALA A 323 2.03 -10.60 -2.76
CA ALA A 323 1.11 -9.93 -3.67
C ALA A 323 1.62 -9.84 -5.12
N CYS A 324 2.94 -9.96 -5.35
CA CYS A 324 3.52 -10.00 -6.69
C CYS A 324 3.05 -11.22 -7.51
N ASN A 325 2.62 -12.30 -6.85
CA ASN A 325 2.18 -13.54 -7.51
C ASN A 325 0.70 -13.51 -7.90
N LEU A 326 -0.05 -12.51 -7.41
CA LEU A 326 -1.48 -12.38 -7.65
C LEU A 326 -1.86 -12.48 -9.13
N PRO A 327 -1.17 -11.85 -10.09
CA PRO A 327 -1.57 -11.87 -11.50
C PRO A 327 -1.48 -13.26 -12.15
N GLU A 328 -0.60 -14.13 -11.65
CA GLU A 328 -0.41 -15.50 -12.17
C GLU A 328 -1.40 -16.49 -11.57
N GLN A 329 -1.90 -16.20 -10.36
CA GLN A 329 -2.73 -17.11 -9.58
C GLN A 329 -4.17 -16.59 -9.40
N TYR A 330 -4.51 -15.48 -10.05
CA TYR A 330 -5.78 -14.79 -9.85
C TYR A 330 -6.98 -15.67 -10.20
N GLY A 331 -7.94 -15.74 -9.29
CA GLY A 331 -9.19 -16.46 -9.47
C GLY A 331 -9.04 -17.97 -9.39
N ILE A 332 -7.90 -18.51 -8.94
CA ILE A 332 -7.69 -19.97 -8.80
C ILE A 332 -8.67 -20.61 -7.82
N SER A 333 -9.21 -19.82 -6.87
CA SER A 333 -10.18 -20.31 -5.89
C SER A 333 -11.64 -20.02 -6.23
N LEU A 334 -11.87 -19.26 -7.30
CA LEU A 334 -13.18 -18.77 -7.70
C LEU A 334 -13.84 -19.66 -8.74
N ASN A 335 -15.17 -19.70 -8.72
CA ASN A 335 -15.98 -20.33 -9.76
C ASN A 335 -15.90 -19.50 -11.05
N LYS A 336 -15.41 -20.09 -12.15
CA LYS A 336 -15.12 -19.41 -13.41
C LYS A 336 -16.38 -18.91 -14.13
N ASP A 337 -17.48 -19.66 -14.06
CA ASP A 337 -18.75 -19.26 -14.65
C ASP A 337 -19.34 -18.05 -13.91
N LEU A 338 -19.28 -18.08 -12.58
CA LEU A 338 -19.75 -16.96 -11.77
C LEU A 338 -18.85 -15.73 -11.92
N MET A 339 -17.52 -15.93 -11.98
CA MET A 339 -16.58 -14.84 -12.29
C MET A 339 -16.97 -14.14 -13.59
N ARG A 340 -17.37 -14.89 -14.62
CA ARG A 340 -17.76 -14.29 -15.89
C ARG A 340 -18.98 -13.38 -15.78
N ILE A 341 -19.91 -13.68 -14.87
CA ILE A 341 -21.20 -13.00 -14.78
C ILE A 341 -21.16 -11.86 -13.75
N ASP A 342 -20.55 -12.08 -12.59
CA ASP A 342 -20.54 -11.15 -11.46
C ASP A 342 -19.14 -10.55 -11.23
N ALA A 343 -19.05 -9.23 -11.37
CA ALA A 343 -17.78 -8.54 -11.26
C ALA A 343 -17.30 -8.44 -9.80
N LEU A 344 -18.21 -8.27 -8.84
CA LEU A 344 -17.80 -8.18 -7.44
C LEU A 344 -17.30 -9.53 -6.92
N TYR A 345 -17.99 -10.62 -7.29
CA TYR A 345 -17.51 -11.97 -7.01
C TYR A 345 -16.11 -12.17 -7.60
N THR A 346 -15.87 -11.70 -8.83
CA THR A 346 -14.53 -11.72 -9.44
C THR A 346 -13.49 -10.99 -8.61
N PHE A 347 -13.81 -9.84 -8.01
CA PHE A 347 -12.88 -9.09 -7.16
C PHE A 347 -12.78 -9.57 -5.71
N SER A 348 -13.60 -10.53 -5.28
CA SER A 348 -13.62 -11.02 -3.89
C SER A 348 -12.25 -11.49 -3.37
N GLU A 349 -11.40 -12.05 -4.24
CA GLU A 349 -10.03 -12.43 -3.89
C GLU A 349 -9.15 -11.22 -3.57
N LEU A 350 -9.36 -10.06 -4.20
CA LEU A 350 -8.64 -8.82 -3.86
C LEU A 350 -8.98 -8.36 -2.44
N PHE A 351 -10.27 -8.37 -2.08
CA PHE A 351 -10.69 -8.04 -0.73
C PHE A 351 -10.13 -9.01 0.29
N THR A 352 -10.11 -10.30 -0.04
CA THR A 352 -9.56 -11.34 0.85
C THR A 352 -8.06 -11.15 1.06
N LEU A 353 -7.31 -10.82 0.01
CA LEU A 353 -5.88 -10.50 0.09
C LEU A 353 -5.64 -9.28 0.98
N ALA A 354 -6.33 -8.17 0.71
CA ALA A 354 -6.21 -6.93 1.48
C ALA A 354 -6.56 -7.16 2.96
N LEU A 355 -7.67 -7.85 3.23
CA LEU A 355 -8.15 -8.15 4.57
C LEU A 355 -7.22 -9.09 5.34
N SER A 356 -6.62 -10.07 4.66
CA SER A 356 -5.62 -10.97 5.27
C SER A 356 -4.38 -10.19 5.68
N SER A 357 -3.92 -9.28 4.81
CA SER A 357 -2.79 -8.39 5.11
C SER A 357 -3.08 -7.45 6.27
N GLU A 358 -4.31 -6.93 6.34
CA GLU A 358 -4.76 -6.06 7.43
C GLU A 358 -4.86 -6.81 8.77
N ASN A 359 -5.40 -8.02 8.77
CA ASN A 359 -5.47 -8.83 9.98
C ASN A 359 -4.07 -9.18 10.53
N GLN A 360 -3.10 -9.43 9.65
CA GLN A 360 -1.70 -9.63 10.04
C GLN A 360 -1.11 -8.34 10.63
N PHE A 361 -1.36 -7.18 9.99
CA PHE A 361 -0.95 -5.88 10.51
C PHE A 361 -1.52 -5.61 11.91
N LEU A 362 -2.84 -5.75 12.11
CA LEU A 362 -3.49 -5.55 13.40
C LEU A 362 -2.94 -6.49 14.48
N THR A 363 -2.64 -7.74 14.12
CA THR A 363 -2.02 -8.71 15.04
C THR A 363 -0.62 -8.30 15.44
N MET A 364 0.17 -7.78 14.50
CA MET A 364 1.51 -7.26 14.75
C MET A 364 1.47 -6.00 15.64
N ILE A 365 0.61 -5.01 15.33
CA ILE A 365 0.46 -3.80 16.16
C ILE A 365 -0.03 -4.15 17.56
N GLN A 366 -0.94 -5.12 17.71
CA GLN A 366 -1.39 -5.56 19.02
C GLN A 366 -0.23 -6.12 19.85
N ALA A 367 0.64 -6.93 19.25
CA ALA A 367 1.83 -7.44 19.92
C ALA A 367 2.77 -6.30 20.32
N GLU A 368 2.96 -5.30 19.46
CA GLU A 368 3.80 -4.13 19.74
C GLU A 368 3.23 -3.28 20.89
N ILE A 369 1.92 -2.99 20.90
CA ILE A 369 1.27 -2.26 22.00
C ILE A 369 1.45 -3.02 23.31
N MET A 370 1.26 -4.35 23.31
CA MET A 370 1.46 -5.16 24.52
C MET A 370 2.93 -5.15 24.98
N ALA A 371 3.89 -5.11 24.06
CA ALA A 371 5.31 -4.99 24.40
C ALA A 371 5.64 -3.61 24.98
N ALA A 372 5.11 -2.54 24.39
CA ALA A 372 5.28 -1.16 24.87
C ALA A 372 4.69 -0.98 26.29
N VAL A 373 3.50 -1.52 26.56
CA VAL A 373 2.89 -1.46 27.90
C VAL A 373 3.72 -2.20 28.95
N LYS A 374 4.37 -3.32 28.58
CA LYS A 374 5.24 -4.08 29.50
C LYS A 374 6.55 -3.35 29.82
N THR A 375 7.12 -2.63 28.86
CA THR A 375 8.39 -1.90 29.00
C THR A 375 8.24 -0.55 29.71
N PHE A 376 7.03 -0.20 30.14
CA PHE A 376 6.71 1.06 30.78
C PHE A 376 7.58 1.39 32.01
N GLN A 377 7.97 0.40 32.81
CA GLN A 377 8.77 0.63 34.02
C GLN A 377 10.23 1.02 33.66
N GLY A 378 10.52 2.32 33.69
CA GLY A 378 11.87 2.88 33.46
C GLY A 378 12.14 3.38 32.03
N GLN A 379 11.16 3.31 31.13
CA GLN A 379 11.25 3.83 29.76
C GLN A 379 9.93 4.51 29.34
N GLU A 380 9.36 5.34 30.21
CA GLU A 380 8.03 5.93 30.02
C GLU A 380 7.93 6.76 28.73
N GLU A 381 8.97 7.52 28.38
CA GLU A 381 8.99 8.36 27.18
C GLU A 381 8.95 7.52 25.89
N ALA A 382 9.80 6.49 25.80
CA ALA A 382 9.85 5.60 24.63
C ALA A 382 8.54 4.79 24.48
N CYS A 383 7.94 4.41 25.60
CA CYS A 383 6.62 3.77 25.63
C CYS A 383 5.54 4.70 25.06
N ILE A 384 5.46 5.95 25.55
CA ILE A 384 4.47 6.94 25.07
C ILE A 384 4.66 7.23 23.59
N ASP A 385 5.90 7.36 23.11
CA ASP A 385 6.20 7.60 21.70
C ASP A 385 5.72 6.46 20.82
N THR A 386 6.01 5.22 21.20
CA THR A 386 5.57 4.04 20.45
C THR A 386 4.05 3.89 20.47
N LEU A 387 3.39 4.10 21.62
CA LEU A 387 1.93 4.04 21.70
C LEU A 387 1.26 5.13 20.85
N SER A 388 1.81 6.35 20.87
CA SER A 388 1.30 7.47 20.06
C SER A 388 1.49 7.20 18.57
N TYR A 389 2.63 6.62 18.18
CA TYR A 389 2.90 6.22 16.81
C TYR A 389 1.95 5.11 16.34
N CYS A 390 1.77 4.04 17.13
CA CYS A 390 0.81 2.98 16.84
C CYS A 390 -0.61 3.52 16.73
N LYS A 391 -1.01 4.47 17.59
CA LYS A 391 -2.34 5.11 17.50
C LYS A 391 -2.53 5.81 16.16
N ALA A 392 -1.56 6.62 15.74
CA ALA A 392 -1.64 7.34 14.46
C ALA A 392 -1.76 6.39 13.26
N LEU A 393 -1.07 5.24 13.30
CA LEU A 393 -1.23 4.20 12.28
C LEU A 393 -2.62 3.56 12.33
N LEU A 394 -3.12 3.21 13.51
CA LEU A 394 -4.43 2.60 13.68
C LEU A 394 -5.57 3.53 13.21
N ASP A 395 -5.47 4.83 13.50
CA ASP A 395 -6.44 5.85 13.04
C ASP A 395 -6.51 5.85 11.50
N ASP A 396 -5.37 5.91 10.80
CA ASP A 396 -5.30 5.87 9.32
C ASP A 396 -5.87 4.56 8.73
N HIS A 397 -5.63 3.43 9.38
CA HIS A 397 -6.22 2.15 8.95
C HIS A 397 -7.73 2.08 9.20
N ALA A 398 -8.23 2.67 10.29
CA ALA A 398 -9.65 2.66 10.63
C ALA A 398 -10.48 3.42 9.59
N ASP A 399 -10.01 4.59 9.15
CA ASP A 399 -10.67 5.39 8.11
C ASP A 399 -10.82 4.60 6.79
N ARG A 400 -9.76 3.88 6.39
CA ARG A 400 -9.77 3.05 5.16
C ARG A 400 -10.67 1.83 5.26
N LEU A 401 -10.70 1.18 6.42
CA LEU A 401 -11.61 0.07 6.67
C LEU A 401 -13.07 0.53 6.60
N GLN A 402 -13.37 1.68 7.18
CA GLN A 402 -14.70 2.28 7.12
C GLN A 402 -15.10 2.63 5.68
N GLU A 403 -14.18 3.20 4.89
CA GLU A 403 -14.42 3.47 3.47
C GLU A 403 -14.72 2.17 2.69
N THR A 404 -13.96 1.11 2.93
CA THR A 404 -14.16 -0.19 2.26
C THR A 404 -15.49 -0.84 2.64
N ILE A 405 -15.87 -0.77 3.93
CA ILE A 405 -17.19 -1.23 4.41
C ILE A 405 -18.30 -0.46 3.70
N HIS A 406 -18.18 0.87 3.62
CA HIS A 406 -19.16 1.71 2.96
C HIS A 406 -19.33 1.35 1.48
N PHE A 407 -18.23 1.05 0.76
CA PHE A 407 -18.31 0.59 -0.63
C PHE A 407 -19.01 -0.75 -0.78
N LEU A 408 -18.76 -1.70 0.12
CA LEU A 408 -19.42 -3.02 0.11
C LEU A 408 -20.90 -2.92 0.49
N GLU A 409 -21.28 -2.03 1.41
CA GLU A 409 -22.69 -1.82 1.79
C GLU A 409 -23.51 -1.16 0.66
N ASN A 410 -22.88 -0.29 -0.13
CA ASN A 410 -23.54 0.46 -1.21
C ASN A 410 -23.24 -0.10 -2.60
N GLU A 411 -22.84 -1.37 -2.66
CA GLU A 411 -22.45 -2.05 -3.89
C GLU A 411 -23.53 -2.06 -4.98
N GLU A 412 -24.80 -1.96 -4.59
CA GLU A 412 -25.98 -1.93 -5.46
C GLU A 412 -26.00 -0.73 -6.39
N GLU A 413 -25.38 0.37 -5.97
CA GLU A 413 -25.41 1.61 -6.71
C GLU A 413 -24.34 1.70 -7.81
N ASN A 414 -23.39 0.76 -7.85
CA ASN A 414 -22.21 0.84 -8.71
C ASN A 414 -22.47 0.44 -10.17
N GLY A 415 -23.63 -0.15 -10.43
CA GLY A 415 -24.00 -0.56 -11.77
C GLY A 415 -23.04 -1.59 -12.37
N TRP A 416 -22.39 -2.42 -11.56
CA TRP A 416 -21.51 -3.52 -12.01
C TRP A 416 -22.32 -4.68 -12.61
N PRO A 417 -21.70 -5.55 -13.44
CA PRO A 417 -22.27 -6.83 -13.86
C PRO A 417 -22.57 -7.70 -12.64
N ARG A 418 -23.74 -8.35 -12.64
CA ARG A 418 -24.26 -9.12 -11.51
C ARG A 418 -24.88 -10.42 -11.98
N ALA A 419 -24.78 -11.43 -11.14
CA ALA A 419 -25.54 -12.66 -11.32
C ALA A 419 -27.04 -12.40 -11.28
N SER A 420 -27.78 -13.05 -12.18
CA SER A 420 -29.24 -13.01 -12.22
C SER A 420 -29.90 -14.32 -11.78
N GLU A 421 -29.14 -15.43 -11.80
CA GLU A 421 -29.65 -16.73 -11.41
C GLU A 421 -29.59 -16.90 -9.89
N GLN A 422 -30.65 -17.46 -9.30
CA GLN A 422 -30.81 -17.56 -7.85
C GLN A 422 -29.64 -18.28 -7.17
N ALA A 423 -29.14 -19.38 -7.75
CA ALA A 423 -28.03 -20.15 -7.19
C ALA A 423 -26.72 -19.34 -7.13
N ASP A 424 -26.45 -18.57 -8.19
CA ASP A 424 -25.27 -17.72 -8.29
C ASP A 424 -25.35 -16.50 -7.36
N VAL A 425 -26.55 -15.90 -7.26
CA VAL A 425 -26.84 -14.80 -6.32
C VAL A 425 -26.58 -15.25 -4.88
N GLU A 426 -27.03 -16.44 -4.49
CA GLU A 426 -26.80 -16.97 -3.15
C GLU A 426 -25.32 -17.20 -2.82
N ILE A 427 -24.53 -17.68 -3.79
CA ILE A 427 -23.08 -17.85 -3.62
C ILE A 427 -22.42 -16.49 -3.43
N ARG A 428 -22.76 -15.54 -4.30
CA ARG A 428 -22.24 -14.19 -4.28
C ARG A 428 -22.60 -13.46 -2.97
N ASP A 429 -23.85 -13.51 -2.53
CA ASP A 429 -24.31 -12.85 -1.31
C ASP A 429 -23.65 -13.45 -0.06
N ARG A 430 -23.38 -14.76 -0.07
CA ARG A 430 -22.61 -15.41 1.00
C ARG A 430 -21.19 -14.85 1.07
N VAL A 431 -20.54 -14.63 -0.07
CA VAL A 431 -19.20 -14.04 -0.13
C VAL A 431 -19.22 -12.60 0.37
N VAL A 432 -20.11 -11.75 -0.14
CA VAL A 432 -20.22 -10.34 0.27
C VAL A 432 -20.52 -10.23 1.77
N LYS A 433 -21.47 -11.01 2.28
CA LYS A 433 -21.79 -11.03 3.71
C LYS A 433 -20.60 -11.50 4.56
N GLY A 434 -19.82 -12.47 4.06
CA GLY A 434 -18.57 -12.90 4.68
C GLY A 434 -17.56 -11.76 4.76
N LEU A 435 -17.32 -11.08 3.64
CA LEU A 435 -16.42 -9.92 3.57
C LEU A 435 -16.87 -8.81 4.53
N LEU A 436 -18.13 -8.38 4.49
CA LEU A 436 -18.66 -7.35 5.40
C LEU A 436 -18.47 -7.71 6.87
N LYS A 437 -18.72 -8.98 7.24
CA LYS A 437 -18.52 -9.45 8.60
C LYS A 437 -17.04 -9.37 9.01
N ASP A 438 -16.14 -9.81 8.14
CA ASP A 438 -14.71 -9.88 8.46
C ASP A 438 -14.08 -8.46 8.48
N TYR A 439 -14.45 -7.57 7.56
CA TYR A 439 -14.08 -6.15 7.60
C TYR A 439 -14.62 -5.45 8.85
N GLY A 440 -15.89 -5.68 9.20
CA GLY A 440 -16.49 -5.15 10.43
C GLY A 440 -15.78 -5.65 11.70
N THR A 441 -15.35 -6.92 11.70
CA THR A 441 -14.58 -7.50 12.81
C THR A 441 -13.21 -6.83 12.95
N ASN A 442 -12.49 -6.62 11.84
CA ASN A 442 -11.21 -5.92 11.85
C ASN A 442 -11.36 -4.45 12.27
N PHE A 443 -12.42 -3.77 11.83
CA PHE A 443 -12.73 -2.40 12.24
C PHE A 443 -12.95 -2.30 13.76
N VAL A 444 -13.78 -3.18 14.33
CA VAL A 444 -14.01 -3.24 15.79
C VAL A 444 -12.72 -3.55 16.54
N ARG A 445 -11.90 -4.47 16.03
CA ARG A 445 -10.59 -4.81 16.64
C ARG A 445 -9.65 -3.61 16.64
N ASN A 446 -9.53 -2.91 15.51
CA ASN A 446 -8.72 -1.69 15.39
C ASN A 446 -9.21 -0.64 16.41
N TYR A 447 -10.51 -0.37 16.45
CA TYR A 447 -11.11 0.58 17.40
C TYR A 447 -10.85 0.20 18.87
N ALA A 448 -10.95 -1.07 19.23
CA ALA A 448 -10.60 -1.54 20.57
C ALA A 448 -9.12 -1.30 20.91
N MET A 449 -8.21 -1.49 19.94
CA MET A 449 -6.79 -1.21 20.10
C MET A 449 -6.50 0.29 20.22
N LEU A 450 -7.22 1.15 19.50
CA LEU A 450 -7.15 2.60 19.65
C LEU A 450 -7.50 3.02 21.08
N GLN A 451 -8.64 2.56 21.60
CA GLN A 451 -9.05 2.86 22.97
C GLN A 451 -8.04 2.34 24.01
N ALA A 452 -7.49 1.14 23.80
CA ALA A 452 -6.47 0.59 24.68
C ALA A 452 -5.18 1.41 24.66
N SER A 453 -4.74 1.87 23.48
CA SER A 453 -3.57 2.73 23.33
C SER A 453 -3.78 4.08 24.03
N GLU A 454 -4.93 4.74 23.81
CA GLU A 454 -5.26 6.01 24.46
C GLU A 454 -5.28 5.92 25.98
N LYS A 455 -5.93 4.89 26.51
CA LYS A 455 -5.97 4.64 27.96
C LYS A 455 -4.57 4.41 28.51
N SER A 456 -3.74 3.65 27.81
CA SER A 456 -2.36 3.37 28.21
C SER A 456 -1.50 4.64 28.18
N ILE A 457 -1.66 5.50 27.17
CA ILE A 457 -0.99 6.81 27.08
C ILE A 457 -1.41 7.71 28.25
N TYR A 458 -2.69 7.74 28.61
CA TYR A 458 -3.18 8.53 29.74
C TYR A 458 -2.57 8.05 31.07
N GLN A 459 -2.59 6.74 31.32
CA GLN A 459 -1.99 6.15 32.50
C GLN A 459 -0.48 6.42 32.57
N ALA A 460 0.20 6.32 31.43
CA ALA A 460 1.63 6.62 31.33
C ALA A 460 1.95 8.07 31.73
N LYS A 461 1.14 9.03 31.26
CA LYS A 461 1.29 10.45 31.62
C LYS A 461 0.99 10.71 33.10
N GLU A 462 0.00 10.03 33.68
CA GLU A 462 -0.36 10.17 35.08
C GLU A 462 0.75 9.65 36.01
N VAL A 463 1.30 8.48 35.72
CA VAL A 463 2.43 7.92 36.48
C VAL A 463 3.66 8.83 36.37
N SER A 464 3.97 9.36 35.18
CA SER A 464 5.06 10.33 35.01
C SER A 464 4.91 11.56 35.92
N ARG A 465 3.70 12.09 36.05
CA ARG A 465 3.40 13.22 36.97
C ARG A 465 3.58 12.84 38.43
N ILE A 466 3.14 11.64 38.84
CA ILE A 466 3.28 11.16 40.23
C ILE A 466 4.76 10.94 40.55
N SER A 467 5.52 10.33 39.67
CA SER A 467 6.97 10.14 39.83
C SER A 467 7.68 11.48 39.98
N LEU A 468 7.35 12.47 39.14
CA LEU A 468 7.88 13.83 39.25
C LEU A 468 7.55 14.45 40.62
N LEU A 469 6.32 14.31 41.09
CA LEU A 469 5.90 14.80 42.41
C LEU A 469 6.70 14.10 43.52
N ALA A 470 6.83 12.77 43.47
CA ALA A 470 7.58 11.99 44.44
C ALA A 470 9.05 12.43 44.51
N TYR A 471 9.68 12.75 43.36
CA TYR A 471 11.05 13.26 43.33
C TYR A 471 11.25 14.59 44.08
N PHE A 472 10.23 15.45 44.16
CA PHE A 472 10.30 16.67 44.95
C PHE A 472 9.90 16.44 46.41
N PHE A 473 8.82 15.70 46.65
CA PHE A 473 8.26 15.55 47.99
C PHE A 473 8.99 14.55 48.87
N LEU A 474 9.59 13.48 48.33
CA LEU A 474 10.35 12.52 49.13
C LEU A 474 11.58 13.17 49.79
N PRO A 475 12.44 13.90 49.06
CA PRO A 475 13.58 14.57 49.68
C PRO A 475 13.15 15.69 50.64
N MET A 476 12.10 16.47 50.29
CA MET A 476 11.55 17.48 51.21
C MET A 476 11.04 16.83 52.51
N SER A 477 10.28 15.75 52.41
CA SER A 477 9.74 15.02 53.57
C SER A 477 10.86 14.45 54.44
N PHE A 478 11.94 13.97 53.82
CA PHE A 478 13.13 13.52 54.52
C PHE A 478 13.78 14.65 55.33
N VAL A 479 14.00 15.82 54.71
CA VAL A 479 14.56 16.98 55.41
C VAL A 479 13.65 17.44 56.55
N THR A 480 12.34 17.55 56.32
CA THR A 480 11.40 17.96 57.37
C THR A 480 11.32 16.95 58.51
N SER A 481 11.41 15.65 58.20
CA SER A 481 11.44 14.59 59.21
C SER A 481 12.70 14.69 60.06
N PHE A 482 13.87 14.85 59.42
CA PHE A 482 15.15 15.01 60.11
C PHE A 482 15.10 16.19 61.10
N PHE A 483 14.59 17.35 60.70
CA PHE A 483 14.49 18.51 61.60
C PHE A 483 13.28 18.48 62.55
N GLY A 484 12.31 17.59 62.34
CA GLY A 484 11.16 17.36 63.22
C GLY A 484 11.44 16.39 64.38
N MET A 485 12.58 15.69 64.36
CA MET A 485 12.98 14.79 65.44
C MET A 485 13.42 15.58 66.69
N ASN A 486 12.96 15.16 67.87
CA ASN A 486 13.34 15.73 69.16
C ASN A 486 14.80 15.38 69.51
N PHE A 487 15.76 16.09 68.93
CA PHE A 487 17.13 16.04 69.41
C PHE A 487 17.24 16.77 70.75
N LEU A 488 17.88 16.12 71.72
CA LEU A 488 18.22 16.72 73.01
C LEU A 488 19.02 18.03 72.80
N GLN A 489 18.36 19.16 73.04
CA GLN A 489 18.89 20.53 73.12
C GLN A 489 19.87 20.95 72.02
N ILE A 490 19.32 21.41 70.90
CA ILE A 490 20.01 22.36 70.02
C ILE A 490 20.23 23.66 70.82
N LYS A 491 21.45 23.85 71.32
CA LYS A 491 21.82 24.99 72.20
C LYS A 491 21.88 26.34 71.46
N ASP A 492 21.86 26.34 70.14
CA ASP A 492 22.07 27.53 69.30
C ASP A 492 21.14 27.53 68.06
N TRP A 493 19.97 28.16 68.19
CA TRP A 493 18.89 28.12 67.19
C TRP A 493 19.31 28.69 65.83
N LYS A 494 20.19 29.72 65.82
CA LYS A 494 20.68 30.35 64.58
C LYS A 494 21.48 29.36 63.73
N LYS A 495 22.34 28.56 64.36
CA LYS A 495 23.15 27.54 63.67
C LYS A 495 22.28 26.43 63.09
N ALA A 496 21.20 26.06 63.78
CA ALA A 496 20.27 25.04 63.30
C ALA A 496 19.44 25.50 62.10
N ILE A 497 18.99 26.76 62.07
CA ILE A 497 18.30 27.28 60.88
C ILE A 497 19.24 27.37 59.68
N ILE A 498 20.47 27.82 59.89
CA ILE A 498 21.47 27.90 58.82
C ILE A 498 21.78 26.48 58.31
N SER A 499 22.03 25.51 59.20
CA SER A 499 22.30 24.13 58.79
C SER A 499 21.11 23.48 58.09
N ALA A 500 19.88 23.69 58.56
CA ALA A 500 18.67 23.22 57.91
C ALA A 500 18.52 23.79 56.50
N THR A 501 18.77 25.09 56.34
CA THR A 501 18.73 25.74 55.02
C THR A 501 19.75 25.14 54.06
N PHE A 502 20.99 24.91 54.51
CA PHE A 502 22.03 24.29 53.69
C PHE A 502 21.73 22.84 53.32
N VAL A 503 21.21 22.04 54.27
CA VAL A 503 20.80 20.66 54.01
C VAL A 503 19.63 20.62 53.03
N PHE A 504 18.64 21.50 53.18
CA PHE A 504 17.52 21.60 52.26
C PHE A 504 17.97 21.97 50.84
N VAL A 505 18.75 23.04 50.70
CA VAL A 505 19.28 23.48 49.39
C VAL A 505 20.18 22.41 48.77
N GLY A 506 21.00 21.73 49.57
CA GLY A 506 21.85 20.64 49.11
C GLY A 506 21.05 19.44 48.60
N VAL A 507 20.08 18.96 49.40
CA VAL A 507 19.23 17.81 49.05
C VAL A 507 18.33 18.14 47.85
N MET A 508 17.73 19.32 47.82
CA MET A 508 16.92 19.78 46.67
C MET A 508 17.76 20.01 45.43
N GLY A 509 18.97 20.55 45.59
CA GLY A 509 19.93 20.75 44.50
C GLY A 509 20.34 19.42 43.88
N VAL A 510 20.70 18.43 44.70
CA VAL A 510 21.03 17.07 44.25
C VAL A 510 19.81 16.39 43.61
N SER A 511 18.62 16.48 44.20
CA SER A 511 17.40 15.91 43.62
C SER A 511 17.07 16.53 42.26
N THR A 512 17.17 17.86 42.14
CA THR A 512 16.96 18.59 40.88
C THR A 512 18.00 18.18 39.84
N VAL A 513 19.28 18.07 40.23
CA VAL A 513 20.36 17.63 39.35
C VAL A 513 20.12 16.19 38.87
N ILE A 514 19.61 15.30 39.72
CA ILE A 514 19.27 13.91 39.35
C ILE A 514 18.04 13.89 38.43
N CYS A 515 16.98 14.62 38.74
CA CYS A 515 15.76 14.69 37.92
C CYS A 515 16.01 15.25 36.52
N PHE A 516 16.82 16.30 36.42
CA PHE A 516 17.14 16.95 35.15
C PHE A 516 18.50 16.52 34.60
N TRP A 517 19.07 15.43 35.12
CA TRP A 517 20.37 14.91 34.70
C TRP A 517 20.42 14.67 33.19
N ASP A 518 19.30 14.21 32.65
CA ASP A 518 19.15 13.88 31.23
C ASP A 518 18.98 15.11 30.33
N PHE A 519 18.49 16.22 30.90
CA PHE A 519 18.29 17.48 30.17
C PHE A 519 19.51 18.42 30.21
N MET A 520 20.52 18.12 31.05
CA MET A 520 21.69 18.97 31.22
C MET A 520 22.54 19.09 29.94
N PRO A 521 22.98 20.30 29.57
CA PRO A 521 23.66 20.58 28.30
C PRO A 521 24.98 19.80 28.12
N TRP A 522 25.69 19.49 29.21
CA TRP A 522 26.94 18.73 29.15
C TRP A 522 26.78 17.29 28.64
N ARG A 523 25.58 16.69 28.77
CA ARG A 523 25.32 15.33 28.27
C ARG A 523 25.06 15.34 26.76
N ARG A 524 24.46 16.41 26.23
CA ARG A 524 24.30 16.63 24.77
C ARG A 524 25.66 16.79 24.08
N VAL A 525 26.61 17.49 24.72
CA VAL A 525 27.98 17.63 24.21
C VAL A 525 28.73 16.30 24.19
N ARG A 526 28.57 15.44 25.21
CA ARG A 526 29.14 14.08 25.22
C ARG A 526 28.52 13.15 24.19
N LYS A 527 27.20 13.22 23.95
CA LYS A 527 26.54 12.45 22.88
C LYS A 527 27.04 12.89 21.50
N ALA A 528 27.26 14.20 21.29
CA ALA A 528 27.86 14.73 20.05
C ALA A 528 29.32 14.30 19.86
N ALA A 529 30.12 14.23 20.93
CA ALA A 529 31.54 13.82 20.87
C ALA A 529 31.76 12.32 20.63
N ASN A 530 30.79 11.47 20.98
CA ASN A 530 30.85 10.01 20.78
C ASN A 530 30.14 9.53 19.51
N SER A 531 29.60 10.45 18.70
CA SER A 531 29.09 10.14 17.38
C SER A 531 30.28 9.93 16.43
N PRO A 532 30.39 8.80 15.70
CA PRO A 532 31.46 8.65 14.71
C PRO A 532 31.35 9.79 13.67
N PRO A 533 32.49 10.32 13.18
CA PRO A 533 32.47 11.37 12.18
C PRO A 533 31.73 10.87 10.93
N GLN A 534 30.78 11.69 10.44
CA GLN A 534 30.00 11.46 9.22
C GLN A 534 30.89 11.41 7.98
#